data_AF-A0A7W7T2G6-F1
#
_entry.id   AF-A0A7W7T2G6-F1
#
_cell.length_a   1.000
_cell.length_b   1.000
_cell.length_c   1.000
_cell.angle_alpha   90.00
_cell.angle_beta   90.00
_cell.angle_gamma   90.00
#
_symmetry.space_group_name_H-M   'P 1'
#
loop_
_entity.id
_entity.type
_entity.pdbx_description
1 polymer ?
#
loop_
_entity_poly.entity_id
_entity_poly.type
_entity_poly.pdbx_seq_one_letter_code
_entity_poly.pdbx_strand_id
1 'polypeptide(L)'
;MRSLGRFLGGTVAIAAIAGLVLLGVRGCGAYLRAEAVTVIRYLHALGAGDTATVCDLVVEEARVKLLRLARADSCEEAAARLTAALAPEVRAELLRDDPGIYSIVVSGDRTEISLGAGPFDVHDFVLYERDGREKITDWGFEARRLS
;
A
#
# COMPACT_ATOMS: atom_id res chain seq x y z
N MET A 1 -46.38 33.78 31.21
CA MET A 1 -45.17 34.49 30.75
C MET A 1 -44.09 33.46 30.42
N ARG A 2 -43.28 33.80 29.42
CA ARG A 2 -42.47 32.96 28.51
C ARG A 2 -41.54 31.93 29.17
N SER A 3 -41.51 30.75 28.54
CA SER A 3 -40.55 29.66 28.68
C SER A 3 -39.12 30.09 28.35
N LEU A 4 -38.22 30.05 29.35
CA LEU A 4 -36.78 30.12 29.15
C LEU A 4 -36.18 28.71 29.29
N GLY A 5 -35.24 28.38 28.41
CA GLY A 5 -34.13 27.48 28.78
C GLY A 5 -34.08 26.08 28.16
N ARG A 6 -34.38 25.91 26.86
CA ARG A 6 -34.01 24.68 26.11
C ARG A 6 -33.10 25.02 24.92
N PHE A 7 -31.85 25.40 25.17
CA PHE A 7 -30.87 25.56 24.08
C PHE A 7 -29.42 25.14 24.41
N LEU A 8 -29.13 24.62 25.61
CA LEU A 8 -27.76 24.24 26.01
C LEU A 8 -27.39 22.76 25.79
N GLY A 9 -28.32 21.91 25.35
CA GLY A 9 -28.08 20.47 25.15
C GLY A 9 -27.67 20.05 23.72
N GLY A 10 -27.86 20.91 22.71
CA GLY A 10 -27.67 20.55 21.30
C GLY A 10 -26.21 20.57 20.82
N THR A 11 -25.39 21.48 21.34
CA THR A 11 -24.01 21.67 20.89
C THR A 11 -23.04 20.60 21.40
N VAL A 12 -23.27 20.07 22.61
CA VAL A 12 -22.41 19.01 23.19
C VAL A 12 -22.60 17.68 22.47
N ALA A 13 -23.84 17.36 22.06
CA ALA A 13 -24.14 16.11 21.34
C ALA A 13 -23.51 16.09 19.94
N ILE A 14 -23.51 17.22 19.22
CA ILE A 14 -22.91 17.32 17.87
C ILE A 14 -21.39 17.21 17.94
N ALA A 15 -20.74 17.80 18.95
CA ALA A 15 -19.30 17.68 19.14
C ALA A 15 -18.85 16.24 19.46
N ALA A 16 -19.64 15.49 20.24
CA ALA A 16 -19.37 14.09 20.54
C ALA A 16 -19.49 13.19 19.30
N ILE A 17 -20.51 13.42 18.45
CA ILE A 17 -20.70 12.68 17.20
C ILE A 17 -19.60 13.02 16.18
N ALA A 18 -19.25 14.31 16.03
CA ALA A 18 -18.15 14.73 15.16
C ALA A 18 -16.79 14.15 15.62
N GLY A 19 -16.55 14.09 16.94
CA GLY A 19 -15.36 13.47 17.50
C GLY A 19 -15.25 11.97 17.22
N LEU A 20 -16.37 11.23 17.36
CA LEU A 20 -16.44 9.80 17.04
C LEU A 20 -16.21 9.51 15.55
N VAL A 21 -16.80 10.33 14.66
CA VAL A 21 -16.59 10.19 13.22
C VAL A 21 -15.12 10.46 12.85
N LEU A 22 -14.52 11.55 13.36
CA LEU A 22 -13.12 11.90 13.07
C LEU A 22 -12.11 10.86 13.60
N LEU A 23 -12.42 10.19 14.72
CA LEU A 23 -11.60 9.08 15.24
C LEU A 23 -11.72 7.83 14.37
N GLY A 24 -12.91 7.50 13.86
CA GLY A 24 -13.14 6.37 12.96
C GLY A 24 -12.40 6.49 11.63
N VAL A 25 -12.42 7.67 10.99
CA VAL A 25 -11.76 7.86 9.69
C VAL A 25 -10.23 7.86 9.83
N ARG A 26 -9.69 8.48 10.89
CA ARG A 26 -8.24 8.46 11.14
C ARG A 26 -7.72 7.08 11.53
N GLY A 27 -8.51 6.29 12.26
CA GLY A 27 -8.18 4.91 12.60
C GLY A 27 -8.07 4.02 11.37
N CYS A 28 -8.96 4.17 10.39
CA CYS A 28 -8.96 3.37 9.17
C CYS A 28 -7.71 3.62 8.30
N GLY A 29 -7.34 4.88 8.07
CA GLY A 29 -6.15 5.21 7.27
C GLY A 29 -4.83 4.77 7.93
N ALA A 30 -4.73 4.88 9.27
CA ALA A 30 -3.57 4.38 10.00
C ALA A 30 -3.46 2.85 9.94
N TYR A 31 -4.59 2.15 10.05
CA TYR A 31 -4.65 0.69 9.91
C TYR A 31 -4.19 0.25 8.52
N LEU A 32 -4.73 0.84 7.45
CA LEU A 32 -4.34 0.49 6.08
C LEU A 32 -2.83 0.67 5.83
N ARG A 33 -2.22 1.73 6.37
CA ARG A 33 -0.77 1.92 6.24
C ARG A 33 0.03 0.90 7.05
N ALA A 34 -0.44 0.53 8.23
CA ALA A 34 0.23 -0.46 9.07
C ALA A 34 0.23 -1.85 8.42
N GLU A 35 -0.87 -2.24 7.81
CA GLU A 35 -0.99 -3.51 7.08
C GLU A 35 -0.25 -3.49 5.73
N ALA A 36 -0.02 -2.32 5.12
CA ALA A 36 0.64 -2.19 3.82
C ALA A 36 2.12 -1.82 3.88
N VAL A 37 2.77 -1.95 5.05
CA VAL A 37 4.17 -1.52 5.25
C VAL A 37 5.12 -2.16 4.24
N THR A 38 4.95 -3.44 3.92
CA THR A 38 5.82 -4.16 2.97
C THR A 38 5.71 -3.58 1.57
N VAL A 39 4.49 -3.31 1.10
CA VAL A 39 4.24 -2.70 -0.22
C VAL A 39 4.77 -1.27 -0.27
N ILE A 40 4.49 -0.46 0.76
CA ILE A 40 5.00 0.92 0.84
C ILE A 40 6.53 0.92 0.79
N ARG A 41 7.18 0.06 1.57
CA ARG A 41 8.64 -0.05 1.60
C ARG A 41 9.21 -0.50 0.25
N TYR A 42 8.54 -1.44 -0.44
CA TYR A 42 8.94 -1.87 -1.78
C TYR A 42 8.86 -0.72 -2.80
N LEU A 43 7.74 0.02 -2.81
CA LEU A 43 7.54 1.18 -3.68
C LEU A 43 8.57 2.27 -3.40
N HIS A 44 8.82 2.58 -2.12
CA HIS A 44 9.86 3.54 -1.71
C HIS A 44 11.24 3.12 -2.18
N ALA A 45 11.61 1.86 -1.96
CA ALA A 45 12.90 1.33 -2.39
C ALA A 45 13.06 1.43 -3.91
N LEU A 46 12.01 1.12 -4.68
CA LEU A 46 12.02 1.26 -6.14
C LEU A 46 12.15 2.73 -6.57
N GLY A 47 11.41 3.66 -5.96
CA GLY A 47 11.52 5.10 -6.25
C GLY A 47 12.91 5.68 -5.92
N ALA A 48 13.51 5.21 -4.82
CA ALA A 48 14.84 5.59 -4.37
C ALA A 48 15.97 4.93 -5.17
N GLY A 49 15.70 3.84 -5.88
CA GLY A 49 16.73 3.02 -6.54
C GLY A 49 17.52 2.12 -5.57
N ASP A 50 16.95 1.81 -4.41
CA ASP A 50 17.48 0.82 -3.47
C ASP A 50 17.14 -0.60 -3.94
N THR A 51 17.92 -1.08 -4.90
CA THR A 51 17.71 -2.38 -5.54
C THR A 51 17.85 -3.55 -4.57
N ALA A 52 18.70 -3.42 -3.54
CA ALA A 52 18.89 -4.46 -2.53
C ALA A 52 17.61 -4.65 -1.69
N THR A 53 16.99 -3.55 -1.24
CA THR A 53 15.72 -3.62 -0.52
C THR A 53 14.58 -4.13 -1.41
N VAL A 54 14.51 -3.70 -2.68
CA VAL A 54 13.53 -4.26 -3.64
C VAL A 54 13.66 -5.79 -3.72
N CYS A 55 14.88 -6.29 -3.83
CA CYS A 55 15.16 -7.72 -3.98
C CYS A 55 15.01 -8.53 -2.68
N ASP A 56 15.17 -7.92 -1.50
CA ASP A 56 14.83 -8.54 -0.22
C ASP A 56 13.31 -8.67 -0.07
N LEU A 57 12.51 -7.71 -0.53
CA LEU A 57 11.06 -7.69 -0.26
C LEU A 57 10.22 -8.61 -1.15
N VAL A 58 10.82 -9.22 -2.17
CA VAL A 58 10.16 -10.16 -3.09
C VAL A 58 10.65 -11.59 -2.87
N VAL A 59 9.75 -12.57 -2.97
CA VAL A 59 10.13 -13.98 -3.05
C VAL A 59 10.56 -14.36 -4.47
N GLU A 60 10.96 -15.61 -4.67
CA GLU A 60 11.52 -16.08 -5.95
C GLU A 60 10.52 -16.00 -7.11
N GLU A 61 9.24 -16.29 -6.89
CA GLU A 61 8.18 -16.21 -7.92
C GLU A 61 8.01 -14.77 -8.45
N ALA A 62 7.90 -13.83 -7.52
CA ALA A 62 7.88 -12.40 -7.79
C ALA A 62 9.18 -11.93 -8.47
N ARG A 63 10.33 -12.44 -8.04
CA ARG A 63 11.63 -12.14 -8.66
C ARG A 63 11.67 -12.59 -10.13
N VAL A 64 11.21 -13.80 -10.45
CA VAL A 64 11.13 -14.29 -11.84
C VAL A 64 10.27 -13.35 -12.70
N LYS A 65 9.17 -12.84 -12.15
CA LYS A 65 8.32 -11.85 -12.84
C LYS A 65 9.08 -10.54 -13.08
N LEU A 66 9.82 -10.05 -12.08
CA LEU A 66 10.66 -8.85 -12.18
C LEU A 66 11.72 -9.00 -13.29
N LEU A 67 12.45 -10.11 -13.30
CA LEU A 67 13.47 -10.44 -14.30
C LEU A 67 12.89 -10.44 -15.71
N ARG A 68 11.72 -11.06 -15.90
CA ARG A 68 11.03 -11.12 -17.20
C ARG A 68 10.59 -9.74 -17.67
N LEU A 69 10.03 -8.92 -16.79
CA LEU A 69 9.58 -7.56 -17.11
C LEU A 69 10.75 -6.67 -17.53
N ALA A 70 11.87 -6.72 -16.80
CA ALA A 70 13.04 -5.89 -17.05
C ALA A 70 14.03 -6.49 -18.08
N ARG A 71 13.79 -7.73 -18.53
CA ARG A 71 14.69 -8.52 -19.38
C ARG A 71 16.12 -8.57 -18.83
N ALA A 72 16.26 -8.86 -17.55
CA ALA A 72 17.52 -8.83 -16.82
C ALA A 72 17.89 -10.22 -16.28
N ASP A 73 19.18 -10.41 -15.96
CA ASP A 73 19.72 -11.70 -15.50
C ASP A 73 19.81 -11.80 -13.98
N SER A 74 19.71 -10.66 -13.28
CA SER A 74 19.72 -10.57 -11.82
C SER A 74 18.62 -9.64 -11.29
N CYS A 75 18.21 -9.85 -10.04
CA CYS A 75 17.14 -9.07 -9.44
C CYS A 75 17.52 -7.59 -9.33
N GLU A 76 18.76 -7.31 -8.91
CA GLU A 76 19.26 -5.96 -8.71
C GLU A 76 19.34 -5.21 -10.04
N GLU A 77 19.76 -5.89 -11.12
CA GLU A 77 19.72 -5.34 -12.47
C GLU A 77 18.29 -5.06 -12.94
N ALA A 78 17.36 -5.99 -12.69
CA ALA A 78 15.95 -5.79 -13.02
C ALA A 78 15.37 -4.56 -12.31
N ALA A 79 15.62 -4.44 -11.01
CA ALA A 79 15.19 -3.31 -10.19
C ALA A 79 15.84 -1.99 -10.66
N ALA A 80 17.13 -2.00 -10.98
CA ALA A 80 17.84 -0.83 -11.51
C ALA A 80 17.24 -0.37 -12.85
N ARG A 81 16.98 -1.29 -13.77
CA ARG A 81 16.39 -0.99 -15.08
C ARG A 81 14.97 -0.44 -14.95
N LEU A 82 14.15 -1.05 -14.08
CA LEU A 82 12.81 -0.56 -13.80
C LEU A 82 12.86 0.86 -13.24
N THR A 83 13.72 1.10 -12.23
CA THR A 83 13.93 2.43 -11.64
C THR A 83 14.36 3.46 -12.68
N ALA A 84 15.32 3.10 -13.55
CA ALA A 84 15.83 3.98 -14.60
C ALA A 84 14.79 4.29 -15.68
N ALA A 85 13.83 3.39 -15.90
CA ALA A 85 12.73 3.60 -16.83
C ALA A 85 11.63 4.52 -16.27
N LEU A 86 11.65 4.83 -14.98
CA LEU A 86 10.65 5.71 -14.36
C LEU A 86 10.92 7.18 -14.67
N ALA A 87 9.86 7.89 -15.06
CA ALA A 87 9.89 9.35 -15.09
C ALA A 87 10.15 9.91 -13.68
N PRO A 88 10.84 11.06 -13.54
CA PRO A 88 11.11 11.67 -12.24
C PRO A 88 9.87 11.88 -11.37
N GLU A 89 8.74 12.22 -11.99
CA GLU A 89 7.46 12.46 -11.31
C GLU A 89 6.90 11.17 -10.72
N VAL A 90 7.03 10.06 -11.45
CA VAL A 90 6.64 8.72 -10.98
C VAL A 90 7.52 8.28 -9.82
N ARG A 91 8.82 8.54 -9.88
CA ARG A 91 9.74 8.25 -8.76
C ARG A 91 9.37 9.03 -7.51
N ALA A 92 9.01 10.31 -7.65
CA ALA A 92 8.56 11.13 -6.52
C ALA A 92 7.24 10.61 -5.94
N GLU A 93 6.32 10.14 -6.78
CA GLU A 93 5.06 9.54 -6.33
C GLU A 93 5.28 8.25 -5.54
N LEU A 94 6.21 7.40 -5.99
CA LEU A 94 6.61 6.18 -5.28
C LEU A 94 7.19 6.44 -3.88
N LEU A 95 7.71 7.63 -3.62
CA LEU A 95 8.29 8.02 -2.33
C LEU A 95 7.25 8.58 -1.36
N ARG A 96 5.97 8.62 -1.72
CA ARG A 96 4.91 9.07 -0.82
C ARG A 96 4.57 8.01 0.20
N ASP A 97 4.26 8.43 1.43
CA ASP A 97 3.82 7.51 2.51
C ASP A 97 2.43 6.91 2.28
N ASP A 98 1.72 7.39 1.27
CA ASP A 98 0.37 6.96 0.92
C ASP A 98 0.29 6.73 -0.60
N PRO A 99 0.52 5.50 -1.06
CA PRO A 99 0.48 5.16 -2.48
C PRO A 99 -0.96 4.98 -2.99
N GLY A 100 -1.97 5.47 -2.26
CA GLY A 100 -3.37 5.35 -2.64
C GLY A 100 -3.95 3.97 -2.36
N ILE A 101 -3.62 3.36 -1.22
CA ILE A 101 -4.18 2.08 -0.80
C ILE A 101 -5.69 2.25 -0.58
N TYR A 102 -6.50 1.44 -1.26
CA TYR A 102 -7.96 1.54 -1.12
C TYR A 102 -8.60 0.27 -0.55
N SER A 103 -7.91 -0.87 -0.60
CA SER A 103 -8.42 -2.13 -0.06
C SER A 103 -7.30 -3.02 0.44
N ILE A 104 -7.56 -3.72 1.54
CA ILE A 104 -6.71 -4.80 2.06
C ILE A 104 -7.64 -5.96 2.41
N VAL A 105 -7.33 -7.14 1.88
CA VAL A 105 -8.06 -8.39 2.14
C VAL A 105 -7.08 -9.39 2.73
N VAL A 106 -7.34 -9.84 3.95
CA VAL A 106 -6.53 -10.85 4.63
C VAL A 106 -7.30 -12.18 4.65
N SER A 107 -6.66 -13.25 4.18
CA SER A 107 -7.23 -14.60 4.14
C SER A 107 -6.18 -15.63 4.56
N GLY A 108 -6.18 -16.00 5.84
CA GLY A 108 -5.15 -16.88 6.40
C GLY A 108 -3.79 -16.19 6.45
N ASP A 109 -2.79 -16.79 5.79
CA ASP A 109 -1.42 -16.26 5.65
C ASP A 109 -1.23 -15.37 4.42
N ARG A 110 -2.31 -15.14 3.65
CA ARG A 110 -2.32 -14.34 2.43
C ARG A 110 -2.91 -12.96 2.69
N THR A 111 -2.18 -11.93 2.26
CA THR A 111 -2.66 -10.55 2.25
C THR A 111 -2.72 -10.04 0.80
N GLU A 112 -3.86 -9.49 0.41
CA GLU A 112 -4.03 -8.80 -0.87
C GLU A 112 -4.21 -7.30 -0.62
N ILE A 113 -3.37 -6.50 -1.26
CA ILE A 113 -3.37 -5.04 -1.11
C ILE A 113 -3.65 -4.43 -2.46
N SER A 114 -4.75 -3.69 -2.56
CA SER A 114 -5.09 -2.99 -3.78
C SER A 114 -4.75 -1.50 -3.72
N LEU A 115 -4.06 -1.03 -4.75
CA LEU A 115 -3.69 0.37 -4.94
C LEU A 115 -4.63 1.04 -5.94
N GLY A 116 -4.94 2.31 -5.68
CA GLY A 116 -5.77 3.13 -6.55
C GLY A 116 -5.13 3.32 -7.92
N ALA A 117 -5.73 4.17 -8.74
CA ALA A 117 -5.11 4.58 -10.00
C ALA A 117 -3.76 5.24 -9.69
N GLY A 118 -2.68 4.51 -9.98
CA GLY A 118 -1.31 4.95 -9.80
C GLY A 118 -0.55 4.97 -11.13
N PRO A 119 0.71 5.43 -11.12
CA PRO A 119 1.54 5.51 -12.32
C PRO A 119 1.92 4.12 -12.86
N PHE A 120 1.79 3.10 -12.02
CA PHE A 120 1.89 1.71 -12.41
C PHE A 120 0.48 1.18 -12.58
N ASP A 121 0.21 0.54 -13.71
CA ASP A 121 -0.99 -0.28 -13.95
C ASP A 121 -0.93 -1.58 -13.10
N VAL A 122 -0.48 -1.44 -11.85
CA VAL A 122 -0.31 -2.47 -10.84
C VAL A 122 -1.32 -2.15 -9.75
N HIS A 123 -2.47 -2.78 -9.89
CA HIS A 123 -3.59 -2.53 -8.99
C HIS A 123 -3.57 -3.36 -7.73
N ASP A 124 -2.82 -4.47 -7.71
CA ASP A 124 -2.86 -5.43 -6.61
C ASP A 124 -1.47 -5.95 -6.31
N PHE A 125 -1.19 -6.13 -5.02
CA PHE A 125 -0.04 -6.85 -4.49
C PHE A 125 -0.56 -8.02 -3.68
N VAL A 126 0.08 -9.17 -3.85
CA VAL A 126 -0.18 -10.36 -3.04
C VAL A 126 1.05 -10.61 -2.19
N LEU A 127 0.82 -10.80 -0.90
CA LEU A 127 1.83 -11.02 0.10
C LEU A 127 1.55 -12.28 0.90
N TYR A 128 2.61 -12.92 1.36
CA TYR A 128 2.56 -14.04 2.29
C TYR A 128 3.58 -13.84 3.40
N GLU A 129 3.28 -14.36 4.59
CA GLU A 129 4.27 -14.47 5.65
C GLU A 129 5.26 -15.61 5.33
N ARG A 130 6.56 -15.28 5.28
CA ARG A 130 7.66 -16.21 5.08
C ARG A 130 8.77 -15.88 6.07
N ASP A 131 9.22 -16.87 6.85
CA ASP A 131 10.28 -16.69 7.85
C ASP A 131 10.00 -15.55 8.86
N GLY A 132 8.72 -15.39 9.25
CA GLY A 132 8.28 -14.35 10.18
C GLY A 132 8.29 -12.94 9.60
N ARG A 133 8.38 -12.80 8.27
CA ARG A 133 8.35 -11.53 7.55
C ARG A 133 7.37 -11.62 6.39
N GLU A 134 6.58 -10.58 6.21
CA GLU A 134 5.74 -10.48 5.02
C GLU A 134 6.61 -10.19 3.78
N LYS A 135 6.35 -10.88 2.69
CA LYS A 135 7.06 -10.75 1.41
C LYS A 135 6.07 -10.71 0.25
N ILE A 136 6.41 -9.96 -0.80
CA ILE A 136 5.60 -9.86 -2.02
C ILE A 136 5.82 -11.12 -2.86
N THR A 137 4.73 -11.80 -3.20
CA THR A 137 4.73 -13.03 -4.00
C THR A 137 4.24 -12.82 -5.42
N ASP A 138 3.33 -11.87 -5.64
CA ASP A 138 2.87 -11.51 -6.97
C ASP A 138 2.28 -10.08 -6.96
N TRP A 139 2.02 -9.52 -8.15
CA TRP A 139 1.37 -8.22 -8.32
C TRP A 139 0.62 -8.09 -9.66
N GLY A 140 -0.26 -7.12 -9.77
CA GLY A 140 -1.04 -6.83 -10.98
C GLY A 140 -2.24 -7.75 -11.18
N PHE A 141 -2.95 -7.55 -12.30
CA PHE A 141 -4.27 -8.18 -12.53
C PHE A 141 -4.27 -9.71 -12.48
N GLU A 142 -3.19 -10.34 -12.96
CA GLU A 142 -3.07 -11.81 -12.96
C GLU A 142 -3.00 -12.40 -11.54
N ALA A 143 -2.56 -11.61 -10.55
CA ALA A 143 -2.46 -12.06 -9.16
C ALA A 143 -3.84 -12.35 -8.52
N ARG A 144 -4.91 -11.69 -9.03
CA ARG A 144 -6.30 -11.92 -8.62
C ARG A 144 -6.89 -13.23 -9.13
N ARG A 145 -6.34 -13.86 -10.18
CA ARG A 145 -6.92 -15.09 -10.76
C ARG A 145 -6.60 -16.36 -9.98
N LEU A 146 -5.74 -16.28 -8.97
CA LEU A 146 -5.33 -17.41 -8.14
C LEU A 146 -6.14 -17.52 -6.83
N SER A 147 -7.18 -16.69 -6.66
CA SER A 147 -8.16 -16.78 -5.55
C SER A 147 -9.41 -17.58 -5.94
#